data_AF-A0A1Y1S8B4-F1
#
_entry.id   AF-A0A1Y1S8B4-F1
#
_cell.length_a   1.000
_cell.length_b   1.000
_cell.length_c   1.000
_cell.angle_alpha   90.00
_cell.angle_beta   90.00
_cell.angle_gamma   90.00
#
_symmetry.space_group_name_H-M   'P 1'
#
loop_
_entity.id
_entity.type
_entity.pdbx_description
1 polymer ?
#
loop_
_entity_poly.entity_id
_entity_poly.type
_entity_poly.pdbx_seq_one_letter_code
_entity_poly.pdbx_strand_id
1 'polypeptide(L)'
;MKNKEDELEKFRAPVVKNIKPVGLNRIKTEYEIMISLYKQPSQFKTLLRRILNCSDVLVAEHGQELLEKLLNIMIGGCCEDKLFYKAVKKLSQNVEENTLRKTYRTYAMCMLQKWQCDYKFAFFVKNRFNGIFNNDSETLKRILKNKGVLGRLLNTP
;
A
#
# COMPACT_ATOMS: atom_id res chain seq x y z
N MET A 1 -12.22 71.23 -10.26
CA MET A 1 -11.75 70.18 -9.34
C MET A 1 -12.14 68.84 -9.94
N LYS A 2 -11.18 68.10 -10.53
CA LYS A 2 -11.41 66.76 -11.09
C LYS A 2 -10.84 65.73 -10.11
N ASN A 3 -11.67 64.71 -9.85
CA ASN A 3 -11.55 63.66 -8.86
C ASN A 3 -10.16 63.01 -8.83
N LYS A 4 -9.50 63.08 -7.67
CA LYS A 4 -8.29 62.29 -7.36
C LYS A 4 -8.62 60.86 -6.88
N GLU A 5 -9.91 60.53 -6.72
CA GLU A 5 -10.35 59.20 -6.28
C GLU A 5 -10.37 58.17 -7.43
N ASP A 6 -10.50 58.60 -8.69
CA ASP A 6 -10.62 57.70 -9.84
C ASP A 6 -9.29 57.06 -10.30
N GLU A 7 -8.13 57.55 -9.82
CA GLU A 7 -6.82 56.98 -10.17
C GLU A 7 -6.35 55.85 -9.24
N LEU A 8 -6.91 55.75 -8.02
CA LEU A 8 -6.51 54.77 -7.02
C LEU A 8 -7.09 53.36 -7.25
N GLU A 9 -8.12 53.22 -8.09
CA GLU A 9 -8.68 51.91 -8.44
C GLU A 9 -7.83 51.13 -9.45
N LYS A 10 -6.92 51.78 -10.19
CA LYS A 10 -6.10 51.12 -11.23
C LYS A 10 -5.02 50.18 -10.68
N PHE A 11 -4.78 50.17 -9.37
CA PHE A 11 -3.71 49.38 -8.73
C PHE A 11 -4.21 48.39 -7.67
N ARG A 12 -5.51 48.06 -7.63
CA ARG A 12 -5.96 46.94 -6.80
C ARG A 12 -5.58 45.63 -7.50
N ALA A 13 -4.66 44.89 -6.88
CA ALA A 13 -4.36 43.52 -7.27
C ALA A 13 -5.69 42.72 -7.37
N PRO A 14 -5.89 41.93 -8.43
CA PRO A 14 -7.11 41.16 -8.57
C PRO A 14 -7.30 40.30 -7.32
N VAL A 15 -8.47 40.44 -6.67
CA VAL A 15 -8.85 39.59 -5.55
C VAL A 15 -8.82 38.16 -6.08
N VAL A 16 -7.79 37.41 -5.70
CA VAL A 16 -7.63 36.00 -6.07
C VAL A 16 -8.82 35.27 -5.45
N LYS A 17 -9.84 35.01 -6.27
CA LYS A 17 -10.97 34.16 -5.89
C LYS A 17 -10.37 32.82 -5.44
N ASN A 18 -10.67 32.42 -4.21
CA ASN A 18 -10.29 31.16 -3.57
C ASN A 18 -9.97 30.06 -4.58
N ILE A 19 -8.68 29.87 -4.87
CA ILE A 19 -8.20 28.74 -5.63
C ILE A 19 -8.45 27.53 -4.75
N LYS A 20 -9.51 26.75 -5.03
CA LYS A 20 -9.64 25.42 -4.43
C LYS A 20 -8.34 24.67 -4.74
N PRO A 21 -7.71 23.98 -3.77
CA PRO A 21 -6.37 23.45 -3.96
C PRO A 21 -6.40 22.44 -5.11
N VAL A 22 -5.78 22.80 -6.24
CA VAL A 22 -5.68 21.95 -7.45
C VAL A 22 -5.06 20.58 -7.10
N GLY A 23 -4.28 20.50 -6.02
CA GLY A 23 -3.69 19.27 -5.50
C GLY A 23 -4.69 18.27 -4.87
N LEU A 24 -5.73 18.72 -4.16
CA LEU A 24 -6.69 17.82 -3.48
C LEU A 24 -7.54 17.03 -4.49
N ASN A 25 -7.96 17.68 -5.57
CA ASN A 25 -8.69 17.00 -6.65
C ASN A 25 -7.82 15.94 -7.34
N ARG A 26 -6.51 16.19 -7.49
CA ARG A 26 -5.60 15.26 -8.15
C ARG A 26 -5.37 13.98 -7.35
N ILE A 27 -5.19 14.08 -6.03
CA ILE A 27 -5.01 12.91 -5.16
C ILE A 27 -6.26 12.03 -5.19
N LYS A 28 -7.45 12.64 -5.05
CA LYS A 28 -8.72 11.93 -5.11
C LYS A 28 -8.90 11.19 -6.45
N THR A 29 -8.67 11.86 -7.57
CA THR A 29 -8.76 11.24 -8.89
C THR A 29 -7.76 10.08 -9.05
N GLU A 30 -6.52 10.24 -8.58
CA GLU A 30 -5.53 9.18 -8.65
C GLU A 30 -5.90 7.96 -7.81
N TYR A 31 -6.42 8.19 -6.60
CA TYR A 31 -6.96 7.14 -5.75
C TYR A 31 -8.12 6.41 -6.43
N GLU A 32 -9.12 7.12 -6.96
CA GLU A 32 -10.27 6.52 -7.66
C GLU A 32 -9.85 5.65 -8.86
N ILE A 33 -8.84 6.10 -9.62
CA ILE A 33 -8.27 5.31 -10.72
C ILE A 33 -7.64 4.02 -10.18
N MET A 34 -6.88 4.08 -9.09
CA MET A 34 -6.32 2.86 -8.48
C MET A 34 -7.42 1.91 -8.03
N ILE A 35 -8.45 2.41 -7.34
CA ILE A 35 -9.60 1.61 -6.91
C ILE A 35 -10.29 0.91 -8.08
N SER A 36 -10.44 1.59 -9.21
CA SER A 36 -10.97 0.96 -10.43
C SER A 36 -10.09 -0.19 -10.93
N LEU A 37 -8.76 0.00 -10.92
CA LEU A 37 -7.81 -1.02 -11.36
C LEU A 37 -7.74 -2.25 -10.43
N TYR A 38 -7.98 -2.09 -9.12
CA TYR A 38 -8.08 -3.24 -8.19
C TYR A 38 -9.15 -4.26 -8.61
N LYS A 39 -10.19 -3.82 -9.33
CA LYS A 39 -11.29 -4.69 -9.78
C LYS A 39 -10.99 -5.41 -11.10
N GLN A 40 -9.82 -5.18 -11.70
CA GLN A 40 -9.47 -5.63 -13.05
C GLN A 40 -8.19 -6.49 -13.02
N PRO A 41 -8.30 -7.82 -12.89
CA PRO A 41 -7.13 -8.71 -12.81
C PRO A 41 -6.15 -8.55 -14.00
N SER A 42 -6.67 -8.33 -15.21
CA SER A 42 -5.85 -8.10 -16.41
C SER A 42 -4.99 -6.84 -16.36
N GLN A 43 -5.32 -5.89 -15.48
CA GLN A 43 -4.62 -4.63 -15.29
C GLN A 43 -3.69 -4.62 -14.07
N PHE A 44 -3.42 -5.77 -13.46
CA PHE A 44 -2.61 -5.85 -12.24
C PHE A 44 -1.23 -5.19 -12.38
N LYS A 45 -0.53 -5.42 -13.50
CA LYS A 45 0.76 -4.78 -13.76
C LYS A 45 0.65 -3.26 -13.91
N THR A 46 -0.44 -2.77 -14.48
CA THR A 46 -0.75 -1.33 -14.59
C THR A 46 -0.99 -0.72 -13.21
N LEU A 47 -1.77 -1.41 -12.36
CA LEU A 47 -1.99 -1.03 -10.96
C LEU A 47 -0.66 -0.91 -10.21
N LEU A 48 0.20 -1.93 -10.28
CA LEU A 48 1.50 -1.92 -9.60
C LEU A 48 2.37 -0.73 -10.03
N ARG A 49 2.43 -0.43 -11.34
CA ARG A 49 3.17 0.73 -11.86
C ARG A 49 2.60 2.05 -11.34
N ARG A 50 1.28 2.19 -11.26
CA ARG A 50 0.65 3.40 -10.70
C ARG A 50 0.96 3.56 -9.23
N ILE A 51 0.86 2.49 -8.44
CA ILE A 51 1.24 2.53 -7.02
C ILE A 51 2.69 2.99 -6.87
N LEU A 52 3.62 2.46 -7.69
CA LEU A 52 5.03 2.83 -7.60
C LEU A 52 5.30 4.30 -7.92
N ASN A 53 4.48 4.91 -8.78
CA ASN A 53 4.65 6.28 -9.27
C ASN A 53 3.75 7.30 -8.56
N CYS A 54 2.90 6.90 -7.61
CA CYS A 54 2.01 7.84 -6.94
C CYS A 54 2.74 8.72 -5.94
N SER A 55 2.12 9.86 -5.63
CA SER A 55 2.66 10.83 -4.68
C SER A 55 2.75 10.27 -3.26
N ASP A 56 3.74 10.72 -2.50
CA ASP A 56 3.89 10.31 -1.10
C ASP A 56 2.76 10.84 -0.21
N VAL A 57 2.09 11.93 -0.61
CA VAL A 57 0.88 12.43 0.04
C VAL A 57 -0.26 11.41 -0.06
N LEU A 58 -0.49 10.85 -1.26
CA LEU A 58 -1.47 9.78 -1.43
C LEU A 58 -1.12 8.54 -0.60
N VAL A 59 0.16 8.19 -0.50
CA VAL A 59 0.63 7.09 0.35
C VAL A 59 0.39 7.39 1.84
N ALA A 60 0.60 8.63 2.29
CA ALA A 60 0.32 9.02 3.66
C ALA A 60 -1.18 8.96 3.99
N GLU A 61 -2.04 9.40 3.08
CA GLU A 61 -3.49 9.46 3.31
C GLU A 61 -4.19 8.10 3.13
N HIS A 62 -3.79 7.31 2.13
CA HIS A 62 -4.51 6.10 1.70
C HIS A 62 -3.66 4.83 1.66
N GLY A 63 -2.39 4.89 2.07
CA GLY A 63 -1.42 3.80 1.92
C GLY A 63 -1.87 2.49 2.56
N GLN A 64 -2.42 2.54 3.78
CA GLN A 64 -2.90 1.34 4.47
C GLN A 64 -4.07 0.67 3.73
N GLU A 65 -5.07 1.45 3.32
CA GLU A 65 -6.24 0.91 2.62
C GLU A 65 -5.83 0.27 1.27
N LEU A 66 -4.97 0.95 0.53
CA LEU A 66 -4.44 0.45 -0.74
C LEU A 66 -3.59 -0.81 -0.51
N LEU A 67 -2.79 -0.85 0.55
CA LEU A 67 -1.99 -2.02 0.91
C LEU A 67 -2.88 -3.24 1.15
N GLU A 68 -3.94 -3.11 1.94
CA GLU A 68 -4.85 -4.22 2.23
C GLU A 68 -5.56 -4.72 0.97
N LYS A 69 -6.00 -3.82 0.08
CA LYS A 69 -6.56 -4.23 -1.22
C LYS A 69 -5.53 -4.97 -2.07
N LEU A 70 -4.28 -4.54 -2.06
CA LEU A 70 -3.20 -5.19 -2.81
C LEU A 70 -2.88 -6.58 -2.28
N LEU A 71 -2.85 -6.75 -0.96
CA LEU A 71 -2.66 -8.05 -0.33
C LEU A 71 -3.86 -9.00 -0.58
N ASN A 72 -5.08 -8.47 -0.62
CA ASN A 72 -6.27 -9.25 -0.97
C ASN A 72 -6.24 -9.81 -2.39
N ILE A 73 -5.75 -9.04 -3.37
CA ILE A 73 -5.55 -9.56 -4.74
C ILE A 73 -4.62 -10.77 -4.72
N MET A 74 -3.52 -10.70 -3.98
CA MET A 74 -2.54 -11.79 -3.90
C MET A 74 -3.06 -13.02 -3.17
N ILE A 75 -3.91 -12.86 -2.15
CA ILE A 75 -4.65 -13.99 -1.62
C ILE A 75 -5.53 -14.56 -2.74
N GLY A 76 -6.25 -13.72 -3.49
CA GLY A 76 -7.12 -14.11 -4.61
C GLY A 76 -6.41 -14.97 -5.66
N GLY A 77 -5.26 -14.53 -6.14
CA GLY A 77 -4.40 -15.25 -7.09
C GLY A 77 -2.92 -15.08 -6.76
N CYS A 78 -2.20 -16.19 -6.60
CA CYS A 78 -0.75 -16.19 -6.43
C CYS A 78 -0.09 -15.56 -7.68
N CYS A 79 0.32 -14.29 -7.56
CA CYS A 79 0.94 -13.55 -8.65
C CYS A 79 2.38 -13.17 -8.26
N GLU A 80 3.35 -13.98 -8.71
CA GLU A 80 4.77 -13.70 -8.46
C GLU A 80 5.28 -12.55 -9.34
N ASP A 81 4.92 -11.31 -8.99
CA ASP A 81 5.46 -10.11 -9.64
C ASP A 81 6.50 -9.43 -8.72
N LYS A 82 7.72 -9.19 -9.22
CA LYS A 82 8.74 -8.41 -8.48
C LYS A 82 8.25 -7.00 -8.13
N LEU A 83 7.36 -6.42 -8.94
CA LEU A 83 6.75 -5.11 -8.70
C LEU A 83 5.80 -5.14 -7.50
N PHE A 84 5.19 -6.29 -7.17
CA PHE A 84 4.30 -6.42 -6.02
C PHE A 84 5.02 -6.08 -4.72
N TYR A 85 6.18 -6.69 -4.45
CA TYR A 85 6.94 -6.42 -3.23
C TYR A 85 7.43 -4.97 -3.14
N LYS A 86 7.74 -4.33 -4.28
CA LYS A 86 8.07 -2.90 -4.33
C LYS A 86 6.85 -2.04 -3.99
N ALA A 87 5.69 -2.37 -4.53
CA ALA A 87 4.43 -1.66 -4.27
C ALA A 87 4.00 -1.80 -2.79
N VAL A 88 4.06 -3.02 -2.24
CA VAL A 88 3.84 -3.30 -0.81
C VAL A 88 4.78 -2.47 0.06
N LYS A 89 6.06 -2.41 -0.29
CA LYS A 89 7.05 -1.60 0.44
C LYS A 89 6.67 -0.12 0.44
N LYS A 90 6.34 0.46 -0.73
CA LYS A 90 5.93 1.88 -0.85
C LYS A 90 4.68 2.18 -0.02
N LEU A 91 3.61 1.39 -0.18
CA LEU A 91 2.35 1.62 0.54
C LEU A 91 2.49 1.48 2.07
N SER A 92 3.49 0.73 2.54
CA SER A 92 3.74 0.50 3.97
C SER A 92 4.60 1.56 4.67
N GLN A 93 5.08 2.59 3.96
CA GLN A 93 6.08 3.53 4.50
C GLN A 93 5.57 4.32 5.71
N ASN A 94 4.29 4.69 5.71
CA ASN A 94 3.68 5.55 6.73
C ASN A 94 2.71 4.78 7.65
N VAL A 95 2.69 3.44 7.57
CA VAL A 95 1.82 2.62 8.40
C VAL A 95 2.52 2.36 9.74
N GLU A 96 1.79 2.57 10.84
CA GLU A 96 2.30 2.28 12.19
C GLU A 96 2.81 0.84 12.30
N GLU A 97 3.96 0.64 12.94
CA GLU A 97 4.65 -0.66 12.97
C GLU A 97 3.76 -1.78 13.54
N ASN A 98 3.03 -1.53 14.63
CA ASN A 98 2.15 -2.52 15.25
C ASN A 98 1.02 -2.96 14.31
N THR A 99 0.39 -1.98 13.66
CA THR A 99 -0.64 -2.21 12.64
C THR A 99 -0.07 -3.02 11.48
N LEU A 100 1.12 -2.64 10.99
CA LEU A 100 1.77 -3.32 9.88
C LEU A 100 2.18 -4.76 10.22
N ARG A 101 2.70 -5.00 11.43
CA ARG A 101 3.01 -6.34 11.95
C ARG A 101 1.76 -7.21 11.95
N LYS A 102 0.64 -6.73 12.49
CA LYS A 102 -0.64 -7.47 12.53
C LYS A 102 -1.15 -7.78 11.12
N THR A 103 -1.16 -6.78 10.23
CA THR A 103 -1.61 -6.95 8.84
C THR A 103 -0.73 -7.98 8.13
N TYR A 104 0.58 -7.81 8.12
CA TYR A 104 1.48 -8.72 7.41
C TYR A 104 1.44 -10.15 7.94
N ARG A 105 1.40 -10.34 9.26
CA ARG A 105 1.23 -11.67 9.87
C ARG A 105 -0.05 -12.34 9.38
N THR A 106 -1.19 -11.63 9.48
CA THR A 106 -2.49 -12.14 9.05
C THR A 106 -2.48 -12.56 7.59
N TYR A 107 -2.07 -11.67 6.69
CA TYR A 107 -2.07 -11.95 5.26
C TYR A 107 -1.07 -13.05 4.88
N ALA A 108 0.11 -13.10 5.52
CA ALA A 108 1.06 -14.19 5.31
C ALA A 108 0.47 -15.55 5.73
N MET A 109 -0.18 -15.62 6.89
CA MET A 109 -0.85 -16.85 7.32
C MET A 109 -1.95 -17.28 6.34
N CYS A 110 -2.80 -16.35 5.89
CA CYS A 110 -3.83 -16.64 4.89
C CYS A 110 -3.23 -17.13 3.56
N MET A 111 -2.16 -16.50 3.08
CA MET A 111 -1.47 -16.93 1.86
C MET A 111 -0.84 -18.31 2.02
N LEU A 112 -0.22 -18.62 3.16
CA LEU A 112 0.32 -19.96 3.42
C LEU A 112 -0.76 -21.04 3.46
N GLN A 113 -1.93 -20.74 4.05
CA GLN A 113 -3.07 -21.66 4.08
C GLN A 113 -3.59 -21.96 2.67
N LYS A 114 -3.71 -20.93 1.84
CA LYS A 114 -4.24 -21.05 0.48
C LYS A 114 -3.21 -21.59 -0.53
N TRP A 115 -1.96 -21.17 -0.40
CA TRP A 115 -0.85 -21.45 -1.31
C TRP A 115 0.29 -22.15 -0.55
N GLN A 116 0.05 -23.41 -0.15
CA GLN A 116 0.94 -24.17 0.76
C GLN A 116 2.38 -24.40 0.24
N CYS A 117 2.69 -24.02 -1.00
CA CYS A 117 4.01 -24.13 -1.62
C CYS A 117 4.65 -22.78 -1.94
N ASP A 118 3.93 -21.66 -1.81
CA ASP A 118 4.47 -20.31 -2.02
C ASP A 118 4.73 -19.64 -0.66
N TYR A 119 6.01 -19.54 -0.33
CA TYR A 119 6.48 -18.99 0.94
C TYR A 119 7.06 -17.59 0.80
N LYS A 120 7.07 -17.01 -0.41
CA LYS A 120 7.85 -15.78 -0.68
C LYS A 120 7.35 -14.61 0.15
N PHE A 121 6.03 -14.46 0.28
CA PHE A 121 5.46 -13.40 1.11
C PHE A 121 5.71 -13.65 2.60
N ALA A 122 5.59 -14.88 3.09
CA ALA A 122 5.91 -15.22 4.48
C ALA A 122 7.38 -14.92 4.82
N PHE A 123 8.32 -15.25 3.92
CA PHE A 123 9.73 -14.91 4.11
C PHE A 123 9.99 -13.41 4.01
N PHE A 124 9.32 -12.69 3.10
CA PHE A 124 9.37 -11.23 3.05
C PHE A 124 8.96 -10.61 4.40
N VAL A 125 7.87 -11.10 4.98
CA VAL A 125 7.36 -10.66 6.28
C VAL A 125 8.33 -11.02 7.41
N LYS A 126 8.84 -12.26 7.46
CA LYS A 126 9.82 -12.72 8.46
C LYS A 126 11.11 -11.90 8.45
N ASN A 127 11.62 -11.59 7.25
CA ASN A 127 12.86 -10.82 7.09
C ASN A 127 12.68 -9.36 7.54
N ARG A 128 11.45 -8.83 7.49
CA ARG A 128 11.14 -7.49 7.99
C ARG A 128 10.85 -7.48 9.50
N PHE A 129 10.21 -8.53 10.01
CA PHE A 129 9.78 -8.63 11.39
C PHE A 129 10.21 -9.98 11.96
N ASN A 130 11.37 -9.98 12.60
CA ASN A 130 11.93 -11.20 13.16
C ASN A 130 11.01 -11.78 14.26
N GLY A 131 10.84 -13.10 14.28
CA GLY A 131 9.97 -13.80 15.24
C GLY A 131 8.46 -13.55 15.08
N ILE A 132 8.01 -12.90 14.00
CA ILE A 132 6.59 -12.53 13.81
C ILE A 132 5.62 -13.73 13.82
N PHE A 133 6.13 -14.93 13.51
CA PHE A 133 5.35 -16.17 13.44
C PHE A 133 5.54 -17.10 14.65
N ASN A 134 6.33 -16.73 15.66
CA ASN A 134 6.66 -17.65 16.76
C ASN A 134 5.41 -18.10 17.52
N ASN A 135 4.43 -17.21 17.65
CA ASN A 135 3.13 -17.49 18.27
C ASN A 135 2.18 -18.31 17.37
N ASP A 136 2.52 -18.52 16.10
CA ASP A 136 1.76 -19.32 15.13
C ASP A 136 2.34 -20.71 14.89
N SER A 137 3.32 -21.13 15.70
CA SER A 137 4.08 -22.36 15.48
C SER A 137 3.21 -23.60 15.25
N GLU A 138 2.18 -23.81 16.06
CA GLU A 138 1.25 -24.93 15.89
C GLU A 138 0.42 -24.83 14.62
N THR A 139 -0.06 -23.64 14.28
CA THR A 139 -0.81 -23.39 13.04
C THR A 139 0.08 -23.63 11.82
N LEU A 140 1.32 -23.15 11.86
CA LEU A 140 2.31 -23.33 10.79
C LEU A 140 2.72 -24.79 10.62
N LYS A 141 2.89 -25.56 11.70
CA LYS A 141 3.15 -27.01 11.63
C LYS A 141 2.04 -27.76 10.89
N ARG A 142 0.78 -27.32 11.03
CA ARG A 142 -0.37 -27.94 10.33
C ARG A 142 -0.42 -27.57 8.85
N ILE A 143 -0.05 -26.33 8.50
CA ILE A 143 -0.10 -25.83 7.13
C ILE A 143 1.11 -26.30 6.32
N LEU A 144 2.30 -26.26 6.93
CA LEU A 144 3.58 -26.46 6.24
C LEU A 144 4.08 -27.88 6.41
N LYS A 145 3.98 -28.68 5.33
CA LYS A 145 4.58 -30.02 5.28
C LYS A 145 6.11 -29.99 5.21
N ASN A 146 6.69 -28.90 4.70
CA ASN A 146 8.13 -28.75 4.55
C ASN A 146 8.79 -28.31 5.86
N LYS A 147 9.46 -29.25 6.55
CA LYS A 147 10.16 -29.02 7.83
C LYS A 147 11.26 -27.95 7.75
N GLY A 148 11.98 -27.85 6.63
CA GLY A 148 13.03 -26.84 6.44
C GLY A 148 12.48 -25.43 6.26
N VAL A 149 11.34 -25.29 5.58
CA VAL A 149 10.63 -24.00 5.48
C VAL A 149 10.04 -23.60 6.82
N LEU A 150 9.40 -24.54 7.52
CA LEU A 150 8.88 -24.33 8.87
C LEU A 150 9.96 -23.83 9.83
N GLY A 151 11.10 -24.53 9.90
CA GLY A 151 12.23 -24.12 10.73
C GLY A 151 12.73 -22.73 10.37
N ARG A 152 12.89 -22.42 9.07
CA ARG A 152 13.31 -21.08 8.65
C ARG A 152 12.28 -19.99 8.93
N LEU A 153 10.99 -20.29 9.03
CA LEU A 153 9.97 -19.29 9.39
C LEU A 153 9.86 -19.08 10.90
N LEU A 154 10.09 -20.12 11.71
CA LEU A 154 10.00 -20.06 13.18
C LEU A 154 11.33 -19.72 13.88
N ASN A 155 12.47 -19.89 13.21
CA ASN A 155 13.77 -19.56 13.81
C ASN A 155 13.99 -18.04 13.78
N THR A 156 14.10 -17.46 14.97
CA THR A 156 14.95 -16.31 15.28
C THR A 156 16.42 -16.77 15.21
N PRO A 157 17.37 -15.93 14.75
CA PRO A 157 18.80 -16.23 14.83
C PRO A 157 19.23 -16.57 16.26
#